data_AF-A0AA90KHK8-F1
#
_entry.id   AF-A0AA90KHK8-F1
#
_cell.length_a   1.000
_cell.length_b   1.000
_cell.length_c   1.000
_cell.angle_alpha   90.00
_cell.angle_beta   90.00
_cell.angle_gamma   90.00
#
_symmetry.space_group_name_H-M   'P 1'
#
loop_
_entity.id
_entity.type
_entity.pdbx_description
1 polymer ?
#
loop_
_entity_poly.entity_id
_entity_poly.type
_entity_poly.pdbx_seq_one_letter_code
_entity_poly.pdbx_strand_id
1 'polypeptide(L)'
;MAQTWGLDFSQIPSWEATNEFIRRHELHSMKAQQKFLIEAWGGVERRLRREIKRRTRISPFLLGASVLRTDEFVHRRYEEMSKALYARPGEQVGVDPWRDLESSARMSLARAVDAFNFLEDTELAEVAHQHAHKVAALVGGVFGCDIKYSEDTYWDTCPISLMHRRWGMSVGFTATRRCSLCGEDLDLCEHLLGTLYEVKIQRTDDGTCNACGHHSCSHIDGDIASVYPHAVKGDLQVHEISWVSRPRDPLARFTRVEFDPQILAHSLGKEPDGRDVRCYRCLHPCESFTTLQE
;
A
#
# COMPACT_ATOMS: atom_id res chain seq x y z
N MET A 1 9.62 6.49 11.80
CA MET A 1 9.17 7.83 11.37
C MET A 1 10.02 8.23 10.19
N ALA A 2 9.41 8.48 9.02
CA ALA A 2 10.12 9.19 7.96
C ALA A 2 10.52 10.55 8.53
N GLN A 3 11.82 10.89 8.51
CA GLN A 3 12.22 12.28 8.73
C GLN A 3 11.40 13.09 7.72
N THR A 4 10.41 13.84 8.17
CA THR A 4 9.77 14.83 7.30
C THR A 4 10.91 15.74 6.89
N TRP A 5 11.26 15.75 5.61
CA TRP A 5 12.39 16.49 5.04
C TRP A 5 12.17 18.01 5.15
N GLY A 6 11.59 18.54 6.24
CA GLY A 6 11.23 19.94 6.46
C GLY A 6 10.66 20.64 5.23
N LEU A 7 9.90 19.91 4.41
CA LEU A 7 9.38 20.41 3.15
C LEU A 7 8.18 21.28 3.49
N ASP A 8 8.14 22.48 2.92
CA ASP A 8 6.95 23.32 3.00
C ASP A 8 5.85 22.71 2.12
N PHE A 9 5.01 21.89 2.75
CA PHE A 9 3.87 21.24 2.11
C PHE A 9 2.65 22.15 1.99
N SER A 10 2.67 23.35 2.57
CA SER A 10 1.53 24.30 2.52
C SER A 10 1.19 24.74 1.08
N GLN A 11 2.14 24.58 0.15
CA GLN A 11 2.00 24.95 -1.25
C GLN A 11 1.64 23.78 -2.16
N ILE A 12 1.42 22.58 -1.60
CA ILE A 12 0.84 21.46 -2.35
C ILE A 12 -0.68 21.67 -2.38
N PRO A 13 -1.30 21.76 -3.58
CA PRO A 13 -2.74 21.87 -3.66
C PRO A 13 -3.35 20.61 -3.04
N SER A 14 -4.36 20.79 -2.18
CA SER A 14 -5.12 19.65 -1.70
C SER A 14 -6.01 19.09 -2.81
N TRP A 15 -6.44 17.85 -2.69
CA TRP A 15 -7.40 17.25 -3.61
C TRP A 15 -8.72 18.03 -3.60
N GLU A 16 -9.18 18.48 -2.43
CA GLU A 16 -10.37 19.32 -2.28
C GLU A 16 -10.21 20.66 -3.00
N ALA A 17 -9.08 21.34 -2.81
CA ALA A 17 -8.80 22.62 -3.47
C ALA A 17 -8.75 22.47 -5.00
N THR A 18 -8.18 21.36 -5.48
CA THR A 18 -8.12 21.03 -6.90
C THR A 18 -9.53 20.80 -7.48
N ASN A 19 -10.37 20.03 -6.79
CA ASN A 19 -11.73 19.74 -7.22
C ASN A 19 -12.65 20.95 -7.12
N GLU A 20 -12.52 21.75 -6.06
CA GLU A 20 -13.20 23.04 -5.90
C GLU A 20 -12.90 23.95 -7.08
N PHE A 21 -11.64 24.02 -7.51
CA PHE A 21 -11.23 24.81 -8.66
C PHE A 21 -11.87 24.31 -9.96
N ILE A 22 -11.82 22.99 -10.21
CA ILE A 22 -12.42 22.36 -11.41
C ILE A 22 -13.92 22.69 -11.48
N ARG A 23 -14.64 22.56 -10.36
CA ARG A 23 -16.08 22.87 -10.29
C ARG A 23 -16.35 24.35 -10.52
N ARG A 24 -15.60 25.24 -9.84
CA ARG A 24 -15.81 26.70 -9.91
C ARG A 24 -15.53 27.29 -11.29
N HIS A 25 -14.61 26.69 -12.04
CA HIS A 25 -14.23 27.17 -13.38
C HIS A 25 -14.90 26.39 -14.50
N GLU A 26 -15.92 25.58 -14.19
CA GLU A 26 -16.72 24.85 -15.18
C GLU A 26 -15.85 24.08 -16.18
N LEU A 27 -14.76 23.48 -15.68
CA LEU A 27 -13.86 22.68 -16.51
C LEU A 27 -14.55 21.35 -16.81
N HIS A 28 -15.52 21.34 -17.73
CA HIS A 28 -16.36 20.17 -18.01
C HIS A 28 -15.70 19.16 -18.96
N SER A 29 -14.73 19.59 -19.77
CA SER A 29 -14.04 18.67 -20.68
C SER A 29 -12.84 17.99 -20.00
N MET A 30 -12.68 16.69 -20.25
CA MET A 30 -11.52 15.92 -19.80
C MET A 30 -10.19 16.58 -20.19
N LYS A 31 -10.11 17.15 -21.40
CA LYS A 31 -8.93 17.86 -21.89
C LYS A 31 -8.61 19.12 -21.07
N ALA A 32 -9.62 19.90 -20.71
CA ALA A 32 -9.42 21.12 -19.90
C ALA A 32 -9.00 20.77 -18.47
N GLN A 33 -9.66 19.76 -17.87
CA GLN A 33 -9.31 19.26 -16.54
C GLN A 33 -7.88 18.72 -16.54
N GLN A 34 -7.51 17.87 -17.50
CA GLN A 34 -6.17 17.31 -17.63
C GLN A 34 -5.10 18.40 -17.76
N LYS A 35 -5.35 19.42 -18.60
CA LYS A 35 -4.41 20.55 -18.76
C LYS A 35 -4.18 21.28 -17.44
N PHE A 36 -5.26 21.62 -16.72
CA PHE A 36 -5.18 22.26 -15.41
C PHE A 36 -4.41 21.40 -14.41
N LEU A 37 -4.70 20.10 -14.34
CA LEU A 37 -4.06 19.17 -13.42
C LEU A 37 -2.55 19.04 -13.68
N ILE A 38 -2.14 18.92 -14.94
CA ILE A 38 -0.72 18.89 -15.32
C ILE A 38 -0.01 20.17 -14.89
N GLU A 39 -0.66 21.33 -15.07
CA GLU A 39 -0.08 22.61 -14.70
C GLU A 39 0.06 22.77 -13.18
N ALA A 40 -1.02 22.51 -12.44
CA ALA A 40 -1.07 22.63 -10.99
C ALA A 40 -0.06 21.69 -10.30
N TRP A 41 -0.07 20.41 -10.66
CA TRP A 41 0.76 19.40 -10.01
C TRP A 41 2.20 19.36 -10.55
N GLY A 42 2.42 19.68 -11.82
CA GLY A 42 3.77 19.78 -12.38
C GLY A 42 4.62 20.87 -11.71
N GLY A 43 3.99 21.95 -11.21
CA GLY A 43 4.66 22.95 -10.39
C GLY A 43 5.17 22.40 -9.05
N VAL A 44 4.39 21.53 -8.42
CA VAL A 44 4.72 20.85 -7.17
C VAL A 44 5.89 19.90 -7.37
N GLU A 45 5.82 19.03 -8.39
CA GLU A 45 6.90 18.09 -8.72
C GLU A 45 8.24 18.84 -8.89
N ARG A 46 8.25 19.88 -9.74
CA ARG A 46 9.47 20.68 -9.98
C ARG A 46 10.02 21.33 -8.71
N ARG A 47 9.16 21.74 -7.79
CA ARG A 47 9.56 22.33 -6.50
C ARG A 47 10.16 21.28 -5.57
N LEU A 48 9.49 20.13 -5.41
CA LEU A 48 9.97 19.03 -4.59
C LEU A 48 11.31 18.49 -5.08
N ARG A 49 11.46 18.28 -6.40
CA ARG A 49 12.74 17.88 -7.00
C ARG A 49 13.86 18.88 -6.72
N ARG A 50 13.59 20.18 -6.83
CA ARG A 50 14.58 21.24 -6.51
C ARG A 50 14.99 21.20 -5.05
N GLU A 51 14.04 21.01 -4.14
CA GLU A 51 14.30 21.01 -2.70
C GLU A 51 15.06 19.75 -2.25
N ILE A 52 14.70 18.57 -2.77
CA ILE A 52 15.48 17.34 -2.57
C ILE A 52 16.91 17.53 -3.08
N LYS A 53 17.07 18.04 -4.32
CA LYS A 53 18.40 18.31 -4.90
C LYS A 53 19.21 19.32 -4.10
N ARG A 54 18.56 20.33 -3.52
CA ARG A 54 19.21 21.32 -2.64
C ARG A 54 19.73 20.65 -1.37
N ARG A 55 18.92 19.79 -0.75
CA ARG A 55 19.27 19.10 0.51
C ARG A 55 20.32 18.02 0.33
N THR A 56 20.26 17.25 -0.75
CA THR A 56 21.29 16.24 -1.05
C THR A 56 22.66 16.86 -1.36
N ARG A 57 22.70 18.13 -1.79
CA ARG A 57 23.94 18.89 -2.00
C ARG A 57 24.50 19.51 -0.71
N ILE A 58 23.67 19.76 0.29
CA ILE A 58 24.13 20.27 1.59
C ILE A 58 24.66 19.07 2.37
N SER A 59 25.99 18.96 2.46
CA SER A 59 26.67 17.86 3.14
C SER A 59 26.07 17.60 4.54
N PRO A 60 25.92 16.33 4.97
CA PRO A 60 25.39 15.96 6.29
C PRO A 60 26.15 16.59 7.48
N PHE A 61 27.36 17.10 7.25
CA PHE A 61 28.23 17.68 8.26
C PHE A 61 27.71 18.94 8.98
N LEU A 62 26.59 19.53 8.56
CA LEU A 62 26.04 20.75 9.18
C LEU A 62 24.70 20.56 9.93
N LEU A 63 24.16 19.34 10.02
CA LEU A 63 22.83 19.10 10.63
C LEU A 63 22.87 18.45 12.02
N GLY A 64 24.04 18.34 12.66
CA GLY A 64 24.15 17.87 14.04
C GLY A 64 24.13 19.03 15.04
N ALA A 65 22.97 19.37 15.62
CA ALA A 65 22.93 20.04 16.93
C ALA A 65 21.55 20.23 17.56
N SER A 66 20.44 20.19 16.82
CA SER A 66 19.16 20.64 17.41
C SER A 66 18.02 19.76 16.96
N VAL A 67 17.65 18.79 17.82
CA VAL A 67 16.30 18.26 18.09
C VAL A 67 16.48 16.90 18.78
N LEU A 68 16.71 16.93 20.09
CA LEU A 68 16.47 15.79 20.98
C LEU A 68 15.91 16.34 22.30
N ARG A 69 14.57 16.37 22.42
CA ARG A 69 13.86 16.43 23.70
C ARG A 69 12.48 15.75 23.57
N THR A 70 12.18 14.89 24.56
CA THR A 70 10.89 14.24 24.92
C THR A 70 10.47 13.02 24.08
N ASP A 71 9.91 11.90 24.61
CA ASP A 71 9.52 11.43 25.96
C ASP A 71 9.47 9.87 25.93
N GLU A 72 9.59 9.20 27.08
CA GLU A 72 10.41 7.97 27.21
C GLU A 72 9.69 6.58 27.20
N PHE A 73 8.37 6.47 27.04
CA PHE A 73 7.70 5.17 27.30
C PHE A 73 7.11 4.40 26.10
N VAL A 74 7.22 4.93 24.88
CA VAL A 74 6.85 4.23 23.61
C VAL A 74 8.11 3.71 22.86
N HIS A 75 9.29 3.84 23.48
CA HIS A 75 10.58 3.86 22.80
C HIS A 75 11.12 2.50 22.36
N ARG A 76 10.85 1.40 23.09
CA ARG A 76 11.55 0.12 22.85
C ARG A 76 11.24 -0.55 21.50
N ARG A 77 9.97 -0.52 21.06
CA ARG A 77 9.56 -1.07 19.75
C ARG A 77 9.93 -0.13 18.59
N TYR A 78 10.04 1.17 18.88
CA TYR A 78 10.52 2.19 17.95
C TYR A 78 12.04 2.16 17.77
N GLU A 79 12.80 1.81 18.81
CA GLU A 79 14.25 1.65 18.74
C GLU A 79 14.67 0.45 17.91
N GLU A 80 13.93 -0.65 17.90
CA GLU A 80 14.24 -1.80 17.02
C GLU A 80 13.97 -1.47 15.55
N MET A 81 12.85 -0.78 15.26
CA MET A 81 12.58 -0.21 13.93
C MET A 81 13.58 0.88 13.54
N SER A 82 14.07 1.70 14.47
CA SER A 82 15.08 2.73 14.18
C SER A 82 16.46 2.12 13.99
N LYS A 83 16.86 1.12 14.79
CA LYS A 83 18.11 0.37 14.61
C LYS A 83 18.17 -0.34 13.26
N ALA A 84 17.03 -0.83 12.76
CA ALA A 84 16.92 -1.34 11.39
C ALA A 84 17.07 -0.24 10.31
N LEU A 85 16.64 0.99 10.59
CA LEU A 85 16.84 2.16 9.71
C LEU A 85 18.26 2.76 9.82
N TYR A 86 18.98 2.51 10.93
CA TYR A 86 20.37 2.88 11.14
C TYR A 86 21.36 1.76 10.78
N ALA A 87 20.92 0.78 9.98
CA ALA A 87 21.82 -0.14 9.31
C ALA A 87 22.93 0.66 8.59
N ARG A 88 24.16 0.25 8.87
CA ARG A 88 25.44 0.98 8.71
C ARG A 88 25.53 1.90 7.49
N PRO A 89 26.12 3.12 7.63
CA PRO A 89 26.55 3.95 6.50
C PRO A 89 27.83 3.41 5.85
N GLY A 90 27.89 2.10 5.61
CA GLY A 90 28.92 1.44 4.81
C GLY A 90 28.23 0.86 3.58
N GLU A 91 28.58 1.37 2.40
CA GLU A 91 27.92 1.14 1.12
C GLU A 91 26.50 1.74 1.00
N GLN A 92 26.42 3.08 1.08
CA GLN A 92 25.33 3.77 0.37
C GLN A 92 25.57 3.62 -1.14
N VAL A 93 25.13 2.48 -1.69
CA VAL A 93 24.72 2.38 -3.10
C VAL A 93 23.89 3.63 -3.36
N GLY A 94 24.24 4.45 -4.35
CA GLY A 94 23.65 5.78 -4.56
C GLY A 94 22.13 5.75 -4.66
N VAL A 95 21.45 5.83 -3.52
CA VAL A 95 20.00 5.75 -3.44
C VAL A 95 19.47 7.09 -3.92
N ASP A 96 18.69 7.08 -5.00
CA ASP A 96 18.02 8.27 -5.52
C ASP A 96 16.88 8.65 -4.55
N PRO A 97 16.99 9.75 -3.78
CA PRO A 97 15.98 10.09 -2.79
C PRO A 97 14.62 10.41 -3.41
N TRP A 98 14.58 10.76 -4.70
CA TRP A 98 13.32 10.90 -5.42
C TRP A 98 12.62 9.56 -5.57
N ARG A 99 13.36 8.51 -5.94
CA ARG A 99 12.86 7.15 -6.08
C ARG A 99 12.39 6.57 -4.75
N ASP A 100 13.09 6.85 -3.66
CA ASP A 100 12.67 6.44 -2.31
C ASP A 100 11.38 7.12 -1.87
N LEU A 101 11.26 8.43 -2.15
CA LEU A 101 10.05 9.18 -1.85
C LEU A 101 8.86 8.64 -2.66
N GLU A 102 9.07 8.37 -3.96
CA GLU A 102 8.05 7.74 -4.81
C GLU A 102 7.63 6.38 -4.27
N SER A 103 8.61 5.51 -3.95
CA SER A 103 8.35 4.17 -3.39
C SER A 103 7.53 4.25 -2.10
N SER A 104 7.92 5.15 -1.18
CA SER A 104 7.22 5.38 0.08
C SER A 104 5.79 5.91 -0.14
N ALA A 105 5.61 6.83 -1.10
CA ALA A 105 4.31 7.39 -1.43
C ALA A 105 3.37 6.34 -2.05
N ARG A 106 3.89 5.51 -2.97
CA ARG A 106 3.13 4.40 -3.57
C ARG A 106 2.78 3.32 -2.53
N MET A 107 3.69 3.02 -1.61
CA MET A 107 3.40 2.15 -0.46
C MET A 107 2.29 2.74 0.42
N SER A 108 2.32 4.04 0.69
CA SER A 108 1.26 4.72 1.45
C SER A 108 -0.09 4.63 0.74
N LEU A 109 -0.13 4.75 -0.59
CA LEU A 109 -1.36 4.56 -1.37
C LEU A 109 -1.89 3.12 -1.26
N ALA A 110 -1.00 2.12 -1.39
CA ALA A 110 -1.39 0.73 -1.22
C ALA A 110 -2.01 0.49 0.16
N ARG A 111 -1.40 1.01 1.24
CA ARG A 111 -1.93 0.90 2.60
C ARG A 111 -3.27 1.62 2.79
N ALA A 112 -3.47 2.76 2.15
CA ALA A 112 -4.75 3.47 2.22
C ALA A 112 -5.88 2.67 1.53
N VAL A 113 -5.58 2.00 0.41
CA VAL A 113 -6.52 1.10 -0.27
C VAL A 113 -6.77 -0.17 0.56
N ASP A 114 -5.74 -0.77 1.15
CA ASP A 114 -5.89 -1.90 2.08
C ASP A 114 -6.84 -1.52 3.23
N ALA A 115 -6.62 -0.35 3.84
CA ALA A 115 -7.47 0.16 4.92
C ALA A 115 -8.92 0.33 4.48
N PHE A 116 -9.17 0.85 3.27
CA PHE A 116 -10.52 0.90 2.71
C PHE A 116 -11.12 -0.50 2.57
N ASN A 117 -10.39 -1.47 2.01
CA ASN A 117 -10.89 -2.83 1.83
C ASN A 117 -11.32 -3.48 3.17
N PHE A 118 -10.56 -3.25 4.25
CA PHE A 118 -10.93 -3.73 5.59
C PHE A 118 -12.13 -3.00 6.20
N LEU A 119 -12.34 -1.72 5.85
CA LEU A 119 -13.35 -0.85 6.45
C LEU A 119 -14.61 -0.68 5.58
N GLU A 120 -14.67 -1.30 4.41
CA GLU A 120 -15.70 -1.11 3.37
C GLU A 120 -17.13 -1.25 3.89
N ASP A 121 -17.35 -2.11 4.89
CA ASP A 121 -18.67 -2.40 5.48
C ASP A 121 -18.88 -1.78 6.86
N THR A 122 -18.03 -0.82 7.22
CA THR A 122 -18.09 -0.10 8.50
C THR A 122 -18.55 1.33 8.29
N GLU A 123 -18.91 2.02 9.38
CA GLU A 123 -19.17 3.46 9.36
C GLU A 123 -17.96 4.31 8.91
N LEU A 124 -16.75 3.72 8.91
CA LEU A 124 -15.51 4.37 8.49
C LEU A 124 -15.21 4.20 7.00
N ALA A 125 -16.04 3.48 6.24
CA ALA A 125 -15.81 3.21 4.81
C ALA A 125 -15.58 4.48 3.99
N GLU A 126 -16.44 5.49 4.16
CA GLU A 126 -16.37 6.76 3.44
C GLU A 126 -15.11 7.56 3.84
N VAL A 127 -14.74 7.53 5.12
CA VAL A 127 -13.52 8.21 5.60
C VAL A 127 -12.28 7.55 4.99
N ALA A 128 -12.22 6.22 4.95
CA ALA A 128 -11.13 5.47 4.34
C ALA A 128 -11.06 5.68 2.82
N HIS A 129 -12.21 5.72 2.14
CA HIS A 129 -12.33 6.01 0.71
C HIS A 129 -11.78 7.40 0.36
N GLN A 130 -12.23 8.44 1.07
CA GLN A 130 -11.71 9.80 0.91
C GLN A 130 -10.21 9.90 1.20
N HIS A 131 -9.73 9.19 2.23
CA HIS A 131 -8.31 9.13 2.54
C HIS A 131 -7.49 8.51 1.40
N ALA A 132 -7.94 7.39 0.83
CA ALA A 132 -7.29 6.76 -0.31
C ALA A 132 -7.21 7.71 -1.51
N HIS A 133 -8.28 8.43 -1.84
CA HIS A 133 -8.28 9.44 -2.91
C HIS A 133 -7.31 10.59 -2.66
N LYS A 134 -7.25 11.13 -1.43
CA LYS A 134 -6.28 12.18 -1.07
C LYS A 134 -4.85 11.72 -1.30
N VAL A 135 -4.51 10.51 -0.84
CA VAL A 135 -3.17 9.93 -1.03
C VAL A 135 -2.89 9.68 -2.51
N ALA A 136 -3.88 9.19 -3.26
CA ALA A 136 -3.73 8.92 -4.68
C ALA A 136 -3.53 10.20 -5.51
N ALA A 137 -4.24 11.28 -5.16
CA ALA A 137 -4.06 12.56 -5.82
C ALA A 137 -2.66 13.12 -5.60
N LEU A 138 -2.12 12.97 -4.39
CA LEU A 138 -0.73 13.31 -4.10
C LEU A 138 0.24 12.46 -4.92
N VAL A 139 0.05 11.13 -4.95
CA VAL A 139 0.93 10.20 -5.68
C VAL A 139 0.87 10.46 -7.19
N GLY A 140 -0.33 10.50 -7.77
CA GLY A 140 -0.53 10.70 -9.20
C GLY A 140 -0.19 12.11 -9.66
N GLY A 141 -0.39 13.12 -8.80
CA GLY A 141 -0.01 14.50 -9.10
C GLY A 141 1.51 14.69 -9.09
N VAL A 142 2.20 14.15 -8.09
CA VAL A 142 3.65 14.36 -7.93
C VAL A 142 4.49 13.41 -8.80
N PHE A 143 4.12 12.13 -8.88
CA PHE A 143 4.91 11.10 -9.55
C PHE A 143 4.30 10.63 -10.87
N GLY A 144 3.05 10.97 -11.15
CA GLY A 144 2.31 10.43 -12.28
C GLY A 144 1.80 9.01 -12.04
N CYS A 145 0.84 8.62 -12.86
CA CYS A 145 0.34 7.26 -12.98
C CYS A 145 0.41 6.84 -14.45
N ASP A 146 0.69 5.56 -14.69
CA ASP A 146 0.68 4.99 -16.04
C ASP A 146 -0.29 3.81 -16.11
N ILE A 147 -0.97 3.68 -17.24
CA ILE A 147 -1.56 2.43 -17.71
C ILE A 147 -0.43 1.66 -18.38
N LYS A 148 -0.15 0.46 -17.89
CA LYS A 148 1.02 -0.33 -18.32
C LYS A 148 0.69 -1.07 -19.61
N TYR A 149 1.57 -0.99 -20.61
CA TYR A 149 1.49 -1.84 -21.79
C TYR A 149 2.46 -3.01 -21.65
N SER A 150 1.93 -4.23 -21.68
CA SER A 150 2.73 -5.45 -21.63
C SER A 150 1.98 -6.60 -22.28
N GLU A 151 2.70 -7.46 -23.00
CA GLU A 151 2.13 -8.65 -23.65
C GLU A 151 1.00 -8.26 -24.63
N ASP A 152 1.23 -7.21 -25.42
CA ASP A 152 0.27 -6.66 -26.37
C ASP A 152 -1.08 -6.24 -25.79
N THR A 153 -1.10 -5.93 -24.50
CA THR A 153 -2.32 -5.57 -23.77
C THR A 153 -2.06 -4.40 -22.81
N TYR A 154 -3.07 -3.55 -22.64
CA TYR A 154 -3.06 -2.48 -21.65
C TYR A 154 -3.62 -2.97 -20.32
N TRP A 155 -2.94 -2.65 -19.22
CA TRP A 155 -3.28 -3.09 -17.88
C TRP A 155 -3.57 -1.91 -16.96
N ASP A 156 -4.78 -1.90 -16.40
CA ASP A 156 -5.14 -1.06 -15.26
C ASP A 156 -4.50 -1.64 -14.00
N THR A 157 -3.46 -0.99 -13.52
CA THR A 157 -2.73 -1.34 -12.28
C THR A 157 -2.95 -0.27 -11.19
N CYS A 158 -3.83 0.70 -11.43
CA CYS A 158 -4.03 1.81 -10.51
C CYS A 158 -4.79 1.34 -9.26
N PRO A 159 -4.21 1.44 -8.05
CA PRO A 159 -4.87 0.96 -6.83
C PRO A 159 -6.25 1.59 -6.61
N ILE A 160 -6.42 2.87 -6.95
CA ILE A 160 -7.72 3.55 -6.85
C ILE A 160 -8.71 3.03 -7.89
N SER A 161 -8.31 2.85 -9.14
CA SER A 161 -9.22 2.33 -10.16
C SER A 161 -9.72 0.94 -9.78
N LEU A 162 -8.81 0.08 -9.30
CA LEU A 162 -9.11 -1.27 -8.83
C LEU A 162 -9.98 -1.27 -7.56
N MET A 163 -9.74 -0.36 -6.62
CA MET A 163 -10.58 -0.17 -5.43
C MET A 163 -12.06 0.09 -5.79
N HIS A 164 -12.33 0.83 -6.88
CA HIS A 164 -13.72 1.11 -7.31
C HIS A 164 -14.41 -0.06 -7.99
N ARG A 165 -13.68 -1.08 -8.47
CA ARG A 165 -14.29 -2.26 -9.08
C ARG A 165 -14.96 -3.16 -8.05
N ARG A 166 -14.54 -3.09 -6.78
CA ARG A 166 -15.12 -3.82 -5.64
C ARG A 166 -15.28 -5.33 -5.86
N TRP A 167 -14.51 -5.95 -6.74
CA TRP A 167 -14.55 -7.39 -6.97
C TRP A 167 -13.27 -8.06 -6.48
N GLY A 168 -13.41 -9.26 -5.95
CA GLY A 168 -12.32 -10.09 -5.49
C GLY A 168 -12.65 -11.56 -5.63
N MET A 169 -11.66 -12.39 -5.33
CA MET A 169 -11.80 -13.85 -5.34
C MET A 169 -11.99 -14.34 -3.91
N SER A 170 -12.98 -15.18 -3.69
CA SER A 170 -13.18 -15.88 -2.43
C SER A 170 -13.12 -17.37 -2.66
N VAL A 171 -12.24 -18.05 -1.92
CA VAL A 171 -12.07 -19.50 -2.02
C VAL A 171 -12.97 -20.17 -0.98
N GLY A 172 -13.84 -21.05 -1.44
CA GLY A 172 -14.56 -22.01 -0.60
C GLY A 172 -13.72 -23.28 -0.48
N PHE A 173 -13.29 -23.62 0.74
CA PHE A 173 -12.47 -24.81 0.99
C PHE A 173 -12.73 -25.38 2.39
N THR A 174 -12.42 -26.66 2.58
CA THR A 174 -12.24 -27.29 3.88
C THR A 174 -10.74 -27.48 4.15
N ALA A 175 -10.34 -27.40 5.40
CA ALA A 175 -8.96 -27.67 5.83
C ALA A 175 -8.99 -28.20 7.26
N THR A 176 -8.07 -29.10 7.57
CA THR A 176 -7.79 -29.45 8.97
C THR A 176 -7.07 -28.28 9.63
N ARG A 177 -7.35 -28.04 10.91
CA ARG A 177 -6.72 -26.96 11.67
C ARG A 177 -6.02 -27.59 12.86
N ARG A 178 -4.69 -27.57 12.83
CA ARG A 178 -3.85 -28.15 13.87
C ARG A 178 -3.20 -27.06 14.71
N CYS A 179 -2.99 -27.33 15.99
CA CYS A 179 -2.27 -26.46 16.89
C CYS A 179 -0.79 -26.38 16.50
N SER A 180 -0.24 -25.17 16.41
CA SER A 180 1.19 -24.98 16.11
C SER A 180 2.14 -25.55 17.17
N LEU A 181 1.65 -25.81 18.39
CA LEU A 181 2.49 -26.27 19.50
C LEU A 181 2.47 -27.80 19.66
N CYS A 182 1.29 -28.43 19.68
CA CYS A 182 1.17 -29.88 19.86
C CYS A 182 0.86 -30.65 18.57
N GLY A 183 0.46 -29.98 17.48
CA GLY A 183 0.09 -30.62 16.22
C GLY A 183 -1.28 -31.33 16.22
N GLU A 184 -1.99 -31.34 17.35
CA GLU A 184 -3.33 -31.90 17.46
C GLU A 184 -4.39 -31.00 16.83
N ASP A 185 -5.60 -31.52 16.61
CA ASP A 185 -6.74 -30.72 16.17
C ASP A 185 -6.98 -29.56 17.15
N LEU A 186 -7.11 -28.34 16.63
CA LEU A 186 -7.36 -27.15 17.44
C LEU A 186 -8.63 -27.27 18.29
N ASP A 187 -9.64 -28.00 17.80
CA ASP A 187 -10.90 -28.17 18.52
C ASP A 187 -10.79 -29.19 19.66
N LEU A 188 -9.70 -29.98 19.70
CA LEU A 188 -9.45 -31.02 20.70
C LEU A 188 -8.31 -30.70 21.65
N CYS A 189 -7.37 -29.83 21.27
CA CYS A 189 -6.19 -29.53 22.08
C CYS A 189 -6.50 -28.59 23.25
N GLU A 190 -5.69 -28.68 24.33
CA GLU A 190 -5.84 -27.81 25.52
C GLU A 190 -5.24 -26.39 25.34
N HIS A 191 -4.61 -26.12 24.19
CA HIS A 191 -3.90 -24.87 23.95
C HIS A 191 -4.85 -23.75 23.47
N LEU A 192 -4.95 -22.69 24.25
CA LEU A 192 -5.80 -21.53 23.92
C LEU A 192 -5.02 -20.51 23.07
N LEU A 193 -5.56 -20.12 21.91
CA LEU A 193 -4.91 -19.19 20.95
C LEU A 193 -4.53 -17.82 21.56
N GLY A 194 -5.20 -17.40 22.65
CA GLY A 194 -4.93 -16.13 23.35
C GLY A 194 -4.01 -16.26 24.57
N THR A 195 -3.50 -17.47 24.85
CA THR A 195 -2.64 -17.74 26.01
C THR A 195 -1.21 -17.95 25.55
N LEU A 196 -0.28 -17.45 26.35
CA LEU A 196 1.15 -17.49 26.08
C LEU A 196 1.75 -18.72 26.76
N TYR A 197 2.50 -19.52 26.00
CA TYR A 197 3.12 -20.75 26.49
C TYR A 197 4.63 -20.68 26.31
N GLU A 198 5.37 -21.22 27.27
CA GLU A 198 6.81 -21.44 27.13
C GLU A 198 7.04 -22.72 26.37
N VAL A 199 7.63 -22.60 25.17
CA VAL A 199 7.97 -23.75 24.34
C VAL A 199 9.46 -23.79 24.08
N LYS A 200 10.00 -25.01 24.03
CA LYS A 200 11.34 -25.23 23.51
C LYS A 200 11.29 -25.08 21.99
N ILE A 201 12.09 -24.16 21.47
CA ILE A 201 12.20 -23.90 20.05
C ILE A 201 12.76 -25.14 19.37
N GLN A 202 12.05 -25.59 18.34
CA GLN A 202 12.43 -26.70 17.48
C GLN A 202 12.04 -26.37 16.05
N ARG A 203 12.86 -26.82 15.10
CA ARG A 203 12.54 -26.82 13.68
C ARG A 203 12.05 -28.19 13.25
N THR A 204 10.99 -28.20 12.46
CA THR A 204 10.51 -29.40 11.76
C THR A 204 11.47 -29.77 10.62
N ASP A 205 11.28 -30.95 10.02
CA ASP A 205 12.18 -31.49 8.97
C ASP A 205 12.24 -30.61 7.71
N ASP A 206 11.19 -29.83 7.44
CA ASP A 206 11.12 -28.82 6.37
C ASP A 206 11.77 -27.48 6.77
N GLY A 207 12.33 -27.38 7.97
CA GLY A 207 13.00 -26.20 8.51
C GLY A 207 12.08 -25.18 9.19
N THR A 208 10.78 -25.46 9.30
CA THR A 208 9.80 -24.53 9.89
C THR A 208 9.98 -24.45 11.41
N CYS A 209 10.13 -23.23 11.94
CA CYS A 209 10.23 -23.02 13.39
C CYS A 209 8.86 -23.16 14.08
N ASN A 210 8.73 -24.00 15.10
CA ASN A 210 7.48 -24.19 15.85
C ASN A 210 6.99 -22.92 16.57
N ALA A 211 7.89 -22.00 16.92
CA ALA A 211 7.58 -20.79 17.65
C ALA A 211 6.92 -19.70 16.78
N CYS A 212 7.34 -19.54 15.52
CA CYS A 212 6.83 -18.48 14.64
C CYS A 212 6.27 -18.96 13.29
N GLY A 213 6.40 -20.25 12.97
CA GLY A 213 5.93 -20.81 11.70
C GLY A 213 6.74 -20.40 10.46
N HIS A 214 7.96 -19.86 10.64
CA HIS A 214 8.81 -19.43 9.51
C HIS A 214 10.05 -20.32 9.35
N HIS A 215 10.44 -20.57 8.09
CA HIS A 215 11.70 -21.27 7.75
C HIS A 215 12.95 -20.45 8.11
N SER A 216 12.87 -19.12 8.04
CA SER A 216 13.97 -18.22 8.41
C SER A 216 13.51 -17.26 9.50
N CYS A 217 14.11 -17.38 10.68
CA CYS A 217 13.85 -16.54 11.83
C CYS A 217 15.06 -16.51 12.76
N SER A 218 15.12 -15.54 13.67
CA SER A 218 16.19 -15.38 14.65
C SER A 218 16.11 -16.35 15.84
N HIS A 219 15.12 -17.24 15.86
CA HIS A 219 14.98 -18.24 16.92
C HIS A 219 16.05 -19.34 16.80
N ILE A 220 16.64 -19.70 17.94
CA ILE A 220 17.71 -20.69 18.06
C ILE A 220 17.10 -22.00 18.57
N ASP A 221 17.43 -23.12 17.92
CA ASP A 221 16.94 -24.43 18.34
C ASP A 221 17.43 -24.77 19.76
N GLY A 222 16.50 -25.20 20.60
CA GLY A 222 16.75 -25.55 21.99
C GLY A 222 16.48 -24.44 23.00
N ASP A 223 16.39 -23.17 22.58
CA ASP A 223 16.03 -22.05 23.44
C ASP A 223 14.56 -22.12 23.86
N ILE A 224 14.20 -21.42 24.95
CA ILE A 224 12.81 -21.28 25.39
C ILE A 224 12.26 -19.95 24.87
N ALA A 225 11.13 -20.01 24.17
CA ALA A 225 10.40 -18.83 23.72
C ALA A 225 8.97 -18.83 24.25
N SER A 226 8.49 -17.63 24.55
CA SER A 226 7.09 -17.36 24.88
C SER A 226 6.29 -17.14 23.61
N VAL A 227 5.34 -18.02 23.32
CA VAL A 227 4.59 -18.01 22.05
C VAL A 227 3.09 -18.14 22.27
N TYR A 228 2.31 -17.54 21.37
CA TYR A 228 0.88 -17.80 21.25
C TYR A 228 0.67 -18.98 20.29
N PRO A 229 -0.14 -19.99 20.64
CA PRO A 229 -0.55 -21.02 19.71
C PRO A 229 -1.26 -20.37 18.52
N HIS A 230 -1.01 -20.87 17.32
CA HIS A 230 -1.71 -20.45 16.12
C HIS A 230 -2.19 -21.65 15.32
N ALA A 231 -3.17 -21.41 14.45
CA ALA A 231 -3.74 -22.43 13.60
C ALA A 231 -2.81 -22.74 12.41
N VAL A 232 -2.31 -23.96 12.34
CA VAL A 232 -1.65 -24.51 11.15
C VAL A 232 -2.71 -25.21 10.31
N LYS A 233 -2.91 -24.75 9.07
CA LYS A 233 -3.89 -25.35 8.16
C LYS A 233 -3.24 -26.51 7.41
N GLY A 234 -3.85 -27.69 7.48
CA GLY A 234 -3.45 -28.90 6.73
C GLY A 234 -4.60 -29.42 5.88
N ASP A 235 -4.31 -30.44 5.06
CA ASP A 235 -5.30 -31.22 4.29
C ASP A 235 -6.34 -30.34 3.56
N LEU A 236 -5.86 -29.32 2.85
CA LEU A 236 -6.70 -28.32 2.22
C LEU A 236 -7.40 -28.89 0.98
N GLN A 237 -8.73 -28.88 0.98
CA GLN A 237 -9.56 -29.27 -0.14
C GLN A 237 -10.36 -28.06 -0.64
N VAL A 238 -9.97 -27.54 -1.81
CA VAL A 238 -10.71 -26.45 -2.49
C VAL A 238 -11.99 -27.02 -3.10
N HIS A 239 -13.12 -26.36 -2.85
CA HIS A 239 -14.42 -26.69 -3.44
C HIS A 239 -14.76 -25.74 -4.58
N GLU A 240 -14.53 -24.44 -4.37
CA GLU A 240 -14.89 -23.40 -5.33
C GLU A 240 -13.98 -22.17 -5.20
N ILE A 241 -13.93 -21.40 -6.29
CA ILE A 241 -13.36 -20.06 -6.32
C ILE A 241 -14.41 -19.15 -6.94
N SER A 242 -14.99 -18.28 -6.12
CA SER A 242 -16.12 -17.43 -6.49
C SER A 242 -15.67 -15.99 -6.65
N TRP A 243 -16.24 -15.30 -7.65
CA TRP A 243 -16.04 -13.87 -7.84
C TRP A 243 -17.11 -13.16 -7.04
N VAL A 244 -16.69 -12.35 -6.07
CA VAL A 244 -17.59 -11.74 -5.11
C VAL A 244 -17.27 -10.27 -4.92
N SER A 245 -18.29 -9.50 -4.55
CA SER A 245 -18.10 -8.10 -4.17
C SER A 245 -17.35 -7.95 -2.84
N ARG A 246 -17.40 -8.99 -1.99
CA ARG A 246 -16.81 -9.00 -0.64
C ARG A 246 -16.09 -10.32 -0.41
N PRO A 247 -14.80 -10.43 -0.79
CA PRO A 247 -14.04 -11.63 -0.54
C PRO A 247 -13.84 -11.84 0.97
N ARG A 248 -13.74 -13.11 1.38
CA ARG A 248 -13.50 -13.47 2.78
C ARG A 248 -12.22 -12.85 3.33
N ASP A 249 -11.18 -12.79 2.50
CA ASP A 249 -9.99 -11.97 2.74
C ASP A 249 -10.17 -10.64 2.00
N PRO A 250 -10.32 -9.50 2.69
CA PRO A 250 -10.47 -8.19 2.06
C PRO A 250 -9.34 -7.81 1.10
N LEU A 251 -8.17 -8.44 1.22
CA LEU A 251 -7.02 -8.21 0.34
C LEU A 251 -7.00 -9.12 -0.90
N ALA A 252 -7.90 -10.10 -1.01
CA ALA A 252 -8.03 -10.96 -2.19
C ALA A 252 -8.75 -10.26 -3.36
N ARG A 253 -8.33 -9.02 -3.65
CA ARG A 253 -8.81 -8.16 -4.74
C ARG A 253 -7.90 -8.28 -5.96
N PHE A 254 -8.41 -7.87 -7.12
CA PHE A 254 -7.60 -7.81 -8.33
C PHE A 254 -6.46 -6.79 -8.19
N THR A 255 -5.25 -7.18 -8.59
CA THR A 255 -4.05 -6.32 -8.61
C THR A 255 -3.79 -5.70 -9.98
N ARG A 256 -4.39 -6.26 -11.03
CA ARG A 256 -4.44 -5.71 -12.39
C ARG A 256 -5.67 -6.21 -13.11
N VAL A 257 -6.22 -5.40 -14.01
CA VAL A 257 -7.26 -5.84 -14.95
C VAL A 257 -6.92 -5.31 -16.34
N GLU A 258 -7.22 -6.09 -17.37
CA GLU A 258 -7.12 -5.65 -18.75
C GLU A 258 -7.99 -4.41 -19.00
N PHE A 259 -7.43 -3.47 -19.76
CA PHE A 259 -8.10 -2.27 -20.20
C PHE A 259 -8.67 -2.51 -21.59
N ASP A 260 -9.96 -2.24 -21.79
CA ASP A 260 -10.58 -2.30 -23.11
C ASP A 260 -9.89 -1.29 -24.06
N PRO A 261 -9.26 -1.74 -25.16
CA PRO A 261 -8.58 -0.87 -26.10
C PRO A 261 -9.51 0.20 -26.71
N GLN A 262 -10.79 -0.10 -26.89
CA GLN A 262 -11.76 0.85 -27.47
C GLN A 262 -12.07 1.99 -26.50
N ILE A 263 -12.25 1.67 -25.21
CA ILE A 263 -12.46 2.67 -24.16
C ILE A 263 -11.20 3.55 -24.01
N LEU A 264 -10.02 2.93 -24.08
CA LEU A 264 -8.75 3.65 -24.01
C LEU A 264 -8.57 4.57 -25.23
N ALA A 265 -8.81 4.07 -26.44
CA ALA A 265 -8.71 4.85 -27.67
C ALA A 265 -9.68 6.03 -27.68
N HIS A 266 -10.92 5.83 -27.23
CA HIS A 266 -11.91 6.88 -27.07
C HIS A 266 -11.44 7.96 -26.08
N SER A 267 -10.90 7.54 -24.92
CA SER A 267 -10.37 8.44 -23.89
C SER A 267 -9.15 9.24 -24.38
N LEU A 268 -8.31 8.64 -25.21
CA LEU A 268 -7.12 9.27 -25.78
C LEU A 268 -7.42 10.11 -27.04
N GLY A 269 -8.58 9.91 -27.66
CA GLY A 269 -8.94 10.48 -28.96
C GLY A 269 -8.12 9.92 -30.13
N LYS A 270 -7.43 8.79 -29.92
CA LYS A 270 -6.61 8.08 -30.92
C LYS A 270 -6.30 6.67 -30.45
N GLU A 271 -5.98 5.79 -31.40
CA GLU A 271 -5.51 4.45 -31.07
C GLU A 271 -4.21 4.49 -30.24
N PRO A 272 -4.10 3.64 -29.21
CA PRO A 272 -2.93 3.58 -28.36
C PRO A 272 -1.77 2.87 -29.07
N ASP A 273 -0.55 3.38 -28.93
CA ASP A 273 0.61 3.07 -29.79
C ASP A 273 1.58 2.03 -29.18
N GLY A 274 1.04 1.07 -28.43
CA GLY A 274 1.83 0.01 -27.76
C GLY A 274 2.86 0.52 -26.73
N ARG A 275 2.56 1.61 -26.00
CA ARG A 275 3.44 2.16 -24.97
C ARG A 275 2.65 2.58 -23.74
N ASP A 276 3.34 2.70 -22.60
CA ASP A 276 2.73 3.20 -21.37
C ASP A 276 2.00 4.54 -21.60
N VAL A 277 0.77 4.63 -21.08
CA VAL A 277 -0.10 5.80 -21.23
C VAL A 277 -0.25 6.49 -19.88
N ARG A 278 0.03 7.79 -19.82
CA ARG A 278 -0.19 8.57 -18.59
C ARG A 278 -1.67 8.66 -18.25
N CYS A 279 -2.00 8.28 -17.03
CA CYS A 279 -3.33 8.35 -16.45
C CYS A 279 -3.42 9.51 -15.46
N TYR A 280 -4.55 10.23 -15.50
CA TYR A 280 -4.85 11.32 -14.58
C TYR A 280 -6.11 11.06 -13.74
N ARG A 281 -6.71 9.85 -13.82
CA ARG A 281 -8.02 9.53 -13.22
C ARG A 281 -8.11 9.84 -11.72
N CYS A 282 -7.04 9.58 -10.96
CA CYS A 282 -6.97 9.84 -9.51
C CYS A 282 -6.99 11.33 -9.14
N LEU A 283 -6.84 12.24 -10.11
CA LEU A 283 -6.88 13.68 -9.92
C LEU A 283 -8.25 14.29 -10.22
N HIS A 284 -9.18 13.49 -10.78
CA HIS A 284 -10.53 13.95 -11.04
C HIS A 284 -11.42 13.81 -9.79
N PRO A 285 -12.50 14.60 -9.69
CA PRO A 285 -13.53 14.37 -8.69
C PRO A 285 -14.05 12.93 -8.74
N CYS A 286 -14.24 12.32 -7.58
CA CYS A 286 -14.85 10.99 -7.48
C CYS A 286 -16.36 11.13 -7.31
N GLU A 287 -17.14 10.34 -8.07
CA GLU A 287 -18.60 10.28 -7.98
C GLU A 287 -19.10 9.36 -6.84
N SER A 288 -18.19 8.93 -5.96
CA SER A 288 -18.43 7.92 -4.92
C SER A 288 -18.91 6.59 -5.51
N PHE A 289 -19.44 5.69 -4.67
CA PHE A 289 -20.01 4.40 -5.12
C PHE A 289 -21.47 4.51 -5.59
N THR A 290 -22.04 5.71 -5.60
CA THR A 290 -23.45 5.99 -5.87
C THR A 290 -23.90 5.61 -7.28
N THR A 291 -22.98 5.46 -8.23
CA THR A 291 -23.27 5.19 -9.64
C THR A 291 -23.02 3.75 -10.07
N LEU A 292 -22.56 2.85 -9.19
CA LEU A 292 -22.31 1.43 -9.51
C LEU A 292 -23.53 0.53 -9.30
N GLN A 293 -24.74 1.08 -9.40
CA GLN A 293 -25.98 0.30 -9.54
C GLN A 293 -26.26 0.06 -11.02
N GLU A 294 -25.56 -0.88 -11.64
CA GLU A 294 -25.96 -1.54 -12.90
C GLU A 294 -25.18 -2.84 -13.09
#